data_AF-A0A7X3ZWR5-F1
#
_entry.id   AF-A0A7X3ZWR5-F1
#
_cell.length_a   1.000
_cell.length_b   1.000
_cell.length_c   1.000
_cell.angle_alpha   90.00
_cell.angle_beta   90.00
_cell.angle_gamma   90.00
#
_symmetry.space_group_name_H-M   'P 1'
#
loop_
_entity.id
_entity.type
_entity.pdbx_description
1 polymer ?
#
loop_
_entity_poly.entity_id
_entity_poly.type
_entity_poly.pdbx_seq_one_letter_code
_entity_poly.pdbx_strand_id
1 'polypeptide(L)'
;MDIYLPIAEVSVDAFLLLGLGGFVGILSGMFGVGGGFLMTPLLFFIGIPPAVAVATEANQIVASSFSGALAHLKRRTVDLKMGVVLLAGGLVGAVLGVQIF
;
A
#
# COMPACT_ATOMS: atom_id res chain seq x y z
N MET A 1 2.06 -19.14 -15.14
CA MET A 1 3.45 -19.58 -14.83
C MET A 1 3.58 -19.49 -13.34
N ASP A 2 3.58 -20.62 -12.64
CA ASP A 2 3.46 -20.60 -11.19
C ASP A 2 4.80 -20.29 -10.54
N ILE A 3 4.80 -19.26 -9.69
CA ILE A 3 5.94 -18.86 -8.87
C ILE A 3 5.64 -19.28 -7.44
N TYR A 4 6.56 -20.04 -6.86
CA TYR A 4 6.51 -20.37 -5.44
C TYR A 4 6.98 -19.17 -4.63
N LEU A 5 6.12 -18.68 -3.73
CA LEU A 5 6.43 -17.59 -2.80
C LEU A 5 6.91 -18.20 -1.48
N PRO A 6 8.23 -18.23 -1.19
CA PRO A 6 8.77 -18.93 -0.02
C PRO A 6 8.37 -18.30 1.31
N ILE A 7 8.02 -17.01 1.31
CA ILE A 7 7.57 -16.28 2.51
C ILE A 7 6.08 -16.52 2.78
N ALA A 8 5.30 -16.76 1.72
CA ALA A 8 3.86 -17.02 1.83
C ALA A 8 3.53 -18.52 1.85
N GLU A 9 4.49 -19.39 1.52
CA GLU A 9 4.33 -20.85 1.34
C GLU A 9 3.24 -21.23 0.31
N VAL A 10 2.99 -20.36 -0.66
CA VAL A 10 1.93 -20.53 -1.68
C VAL A 10 2.51 -20.38 -3.07
N SER A 11 1.99 -21.18 -4.01
CA SER A 11 2.28 -21.03 -5.44
C SER A 11 1.20 -20.18 -6.11
N VAL A 12 1.61 -19.11 -6.80
CA VAL A 12 0.68 -18.18 -7.46
C VAL A 12 1.14 -17.94 -8.90
N ASP A 13 0.19 -17.77 -9.82
CA ASP A 13 0.52 -17.41 -11.20
C ASP A 13 1.15 -16.01 -11.28
N ALA A 14 2.36 -15.95 -11.85
CA ALA A 14 3.08 -14.71 -12.13
C ALA A 14 2.25 -13.68 -12.90
N PHE A 15 1.46 -14.12 -13.90
CA PHE A 15 0.65 -13.22 -14.72
C PHE A 15 -0.50 -12.62 -13.92
N LEU A 16 -1.05 -13.37 -12.96
CA LEU A 16 -2.07 -12.86 -12.05
C LEU A 16 -1.48 -11.78 -11.15
N LEU A 17 -0.30 -12.01 -10.55
CA LEU A 17 0.37 -11.02 -9.71
C LEU A 17 0.71 -9.74 -10.48
N LEU A 18 1.23 -9.87 -11.71
CA LEU A 18 1.53 -8.73 -12.56
C LEU A 18 0.27 -7.96 -12.98
N GLY A 19 -0.80 -8.66 -13.35
CA GLY A 19 -2.08 -8.05 -13.70
C GLY A 19 -2.73 -7.33 -12.52
N LEU A 20 -2.73 -7.96 -11.35
CA LEU A 20 -3.28 -7.41 -10.11
C LEU A 20 -2.47 -6.19 -9.65
N GLY A 21 -1.14 -6.29 -9.61
CA GLY A 21 -0.26 -5.19 -9.24
C GLY A 21 -0.34 -4.02 -10.22
N GLY A 22 -0.46 -4.27 -11.52
CA GLY A 22 -0.67 -3.24 -12.53
C GLY A 22 -2.02 -2.54 -12.37
N PHE A 23 -3.10 -3.31 -12.22
CA PHE A 23 -4.45 -2.78 -12.04
C PHE A 23 -4.56 -1.94 -10.77
N VAL A 24 -4.15 -2.49 -9.63
CA VAL A 24 -4.20 -1.78 -8.34
C VAL A 24 -3.24 -0.60 -8.33
N GLY A 25 -2.06 -0.71 -8.96
CA GLY A 25 -1.11 0.39 -9.09
C GLY A 25 -1.69 1.59 -9.85
N ILE A 26 -2.40 1.34 -10.96
CA ILE A 26 -3.08 2.40 -11.72
C ILE A 26 -4.18 3.05 -10.87
N LEU A 27 -5.05 2.25 -10.25
CA LEU A 27 -6.14 2.77 -9.41
C LEU A 27 -5.58 3.56 -8.22
N SER A 28 -4.58 3.02 -7.53
CA SER A 28 -3.90 3.66 -6.40
C SER A 28 -3.27 4.99 -6.81
N GLY A 29 -2.61 5.04 -7.97
CA GLY A 29 -2.04 6.27 -8.52
C GLY A 29 -3.09 7.31 -8.90
N MET A 30 -4.26 6.90 -9.39
CA MET A 30 -5.37 7.79 -9.72
C MET A 30 -6.04 8.38 -8.47
N PHE A 31 -6.31 7.54 -7.47
CA PHE A 31 -7.03 7.97 -6.28
C PHE A 31 -6.13 8.54 -5.18
N GLY A 32 -4.82 8.27 -5.21
CA GLY A 32 -3.86 8.75 -4.22
C GLY A 32 -4.02 8.14 -2.82
N VAL A 33 -4.75 7.03 -2.69
CA VAL A 33 -5.10 6.40 -1.39
C VAL A 33 -4.07 5.37 -0.92
N GLY A 34 -2.97 5.17 -1.66
CA GLY A 34 -1.88 4.30 -1.23
C GLY A 34 -2.12 2.80 -1.42
N GLY A 35 -3.16 2.37 -2.14
CA GLY A 35 -3.30 1.00 -2.69
C GLY A 35 -3.61 -0.13 -1.71
N GLY A 36 -3.19 -0.02 -0.45
CA GLY A 36 -3.29 -1.10 0.54
C GLY A 36 -4.71 -1.54 0.87
N PHE A 37 -5.71 -0.66 0.72
CA PHE A 37 -7.11 -1.02 0.94
C PHE A 37 -7.65 -2.00 -0.11
N LEU A 38 -7.06 -2.02 -1.32
CA LEU A 38 -7.43 -2.92 -2.41
C LEU A 38 -6.50 -4.13 -2.45
N MET A 39 -5.20 -3.90 -2.41
CA MET A 39 -4.23 -4.96 -2.66
C MET A 39 -4.16 -5.96 -1.50
N THR A 40 -4.22 -5.51 -0.24
CA THR A 40 -4.22 -6.41 0.93
C THR A 40 -5.34 -7.46 0.88
N PRO A 41 -6.63 -7.09 0.69
CA PRO A 41 -7.70 -8.09 0.59
C PRO A 41 -7.59 -8.93 -0.67
N LEU A 42 -7.13 -8.39 -1.81
CA LEU A 42 -6.94 -9.17 -3.02
C LEU A 42 -5.86 -10.25 -2.85
N LEU A 43 -4.72 -9.92 -2.22
CA LEU A 43 -3.66 -10.88 -1.89
C LEU A 43 -4.16 -11.94 -0.91
N PHE A 44 -4.97 -11.54 0.07
CA PHE A 44 -5.63 -12.49 0.97
C PHE A 44 -6.57 -13.46 0.23
N PHE A 45 -7.38 -12.97 -0.71
CA PHE A 45 -8.32 -13.82 -1.47
C PHE A 45 -7.64 -14.83 -2.39
N ILE A 46 -6.41 -14.55 -2.84
CA ILE A 46 -5.61 -15.51 -3.63
C ILE A 46 -4.82 -16.49 -2.74
N GLY A 47 -5.07 -16.47 -1.42
CA GLY A 47 -4.52 -17.44 -0.47
C GLY A 47 -3.22 -17.01 0.21
N ILE A 48 -2.73 -15.78 0.01
CA ILE A 48 -1.53 -15.31 0.71
C ILE A 48 -1.88 -15.04 2.18
N PRO A 49 -1.05 -15.50 3.14
CA PRO A 49 -1.27 -15.24 4.55
C PRO A 49 -1.42 -13.74 4.85
N PRO A 50 -2.42 -13.32 5.67
CA PRO A 50 -2.68 -11.91 5.95
C PRO A 50 -1.46 -11.13 6.43
N ALA A 51 -0.62 -11.73 7.27
CA ALA A 51 0.58 -11.09 7.78
C ALA A 51 1.58 -10.74 6.66
N VAL A 52 1.73 -11.63 5.66
CA VAL A 52 2.61 -11.41 4.51
C VAL A 52 2.02 -10.36 3.59
N ALA A 53 0.71 -10.44 3.30
CA ALA A 53 0.01 -9.46 2.48
C ALA A 53 0.14 -8.04 3.03
N VAL A 54 -0.13 -7.84 4.34
CA VAL A 54 -0.01 -6.53 5.01
C VAL A 54 1.44 -6.02 4.98
N ALA A 55 2.42 -6.88 5.25
CA ALA A 55 3.82 -6.49 5.26
C ALA A 55 4.33 -6.08 3.87
N THR A 56 3.95 -6.82 2.83
CA THR A 56 4.28 -6.47 1.44
C THR A 56 3.64 -5.14 1.05
N GLU A 57 2.37 -4.95 1.40
CA GLU A 57 1.64 -3.73 1.08
C GLU A 57 2.20 -2.49 1.75
N ALA A 58 2.53 -2.56 3.05
CA ALA A 58 3.10 -1.42 3.76
C ALA A 58 4.30 -0.80 3.02
N ASN A 59 5.19 -1.64 2.47
CA ASN A 59 6.33 -1.17 1.68
C ASN A 59 5.91 -0.52 0.36
N GLN A 60 4.89 -1.06 -0.31
CA GLN A 60 4.34 -0.49 -1.55
C GLN A 60 3.67 0.87 -1.31
N ILE A 61 2.93 1.03 -0.21
CA ILE A 61 2.30 2.30 0.17
C ILE A 61 3.37 3.37 0.38
N VAL A 62 4.45 3.04 1.09
CA VAL A 62 5.54 3.98 1.35
C VAL A 62 6.19 4.44 0.03
N ALA A 63 6.51 3.52 -0.86
CA ALA A 63 7.14 3.84 -2.15
C ALA A 63 6.24 4.73 -3.03
N SER A 64 4.95 4.38 -3.16
CA SER A 64 3.98 5.14 -3.95
C SER A 64 3.69 6.52 -3.34
N SER A 65 3.51 6.59 -2.02
CA SER A 65 3.26 7.84 -1.30
C SER A 65 4.45 8.79 -1.39
N PHE A 66 5.67 8.27 -1.27
CA PHE A 66 6.89 9.07 -1.44
C PHE A 66 7.02 9.62 -2.86
N SER A 67 6.75 8.79 -3.88
CA SER A 67 6.78 9.21 -5.28
C SER A 67 5.73 10.30 -5.57
N GLY A 68 4.50 10.12 -5.08
CA GLY A 68 3.44 11.12 -5.17
C GLY A 68 3.79 12.43 -4.47
N ALA A 69 4.27 12.35 -3.23
CA ALA A 69 4.71 13.52 -2.46
C ALA A 69 5.82 14.30 -3.20
N LEU A 70 6.82 13.60 -3.75
CA LEU A 70 7.90 14.23 -4.51
C LEU A 70 7.37 14.92 -5.79
N ALA A 71 6.44 14.29 -6.51
CA ALA A 71 5.85 14.86 -7.70
C ALA A 71 5.06 16.15 -7.39
N HIS A 72 4.26 16.16 -6.33
CA HIS A 72 3.52 17.34 -5.88
C HIS A 72 4.45 18.43 -5.32
N LEU A 73 5.52 18.04 -4.62
CA LEU A 73 6.52 18.98 -4.10
C LEU A 73 7.22 19.72 -5.24
N LYS A 74 7.60 19.01 -6.31
CA LYS A 74 8.18 19.60 -7.52
C LYS A 74 7.22 20.57 -8.21
N ARG A 75 5.91 20.32 -8.16
CA ARG A 75 4.87 21.21 -8.70
C ARG A 75 4.51 22.37 -7.76
N ARG A 76 5.11 22.46 -6.57
CA ARG A 76 4.80 23.45 -5.52
C ARG A 76 3.33 23.49 -5.12
N THR A 77 2.63 22.36 -5.22
CA THR A 77 1.22 22.23 -4.83
C THR A 77 1.04 21.65 -3.44
N VAL A 78 2.12 21.47 -2.67
CA VAL A 78 2.09 20.85 -1.34
C VAL A 78 1.95 21.91 -0.27
N ASP A 79 0.86 21.85 0.50
CA ASP A 79 0.75 22.57 1.76
C ASP A 79 1.44 21.76 2.87
N LEU A 80 2.69 22.13 3.17
CA LEU A 80 3.49 21.46 4.20
C LEU A 80 2.90 21.64 5.60
N LYS A 81 2.21 22.75 5.87
CA LYS A 81 1.62 23.01 7.18
C LYS A 81 0.46 22.05 7.43
N MET A 82 -0.44 21.92 6.46
CA MET A 82 -1.51 20.92 6.52
C MET A 82 -0.97 19.49 6.54
N GLY A 83 0.07 19.21 5.76
CA GLY A 83 0.73 17.90 5.75
C GLY A 83 1.26 17.48 7.12
N VAL A 84 1.91 18.38 7.86
CA VAL A 84 2.43 18.10 9.21
C VAL A 84 1.28 17.88 10.22
N VAL A 85 0.20 18.67 10.14
CA VAL A 85 -0.97 18.49 11.02
C VAL A 85 -1.62 17.14 10.78
N LEU A 86 -1.81 16.75 9.52
CA LEU A 86 -2.38 15.45 9.15
C LEU A 86 -1.47 14.30 9.58
N LEU A 87 -0.14 14.45 9.43
CA LEU A 87 0.83 13.44 9.86
C LEU A 87 0.81 13.24 11.36
N ALA A 88 0.81 14.33 12.14
CA ALA A 88 0.76 14.24 13.60
C ALA A 88 -0.55 13.62 14.10
N GLY A 89 -1.69 14.07 13.57
CA GLY A 89 -3.00 13.51 13.92
C GLY A 89 -3.15 12.04 13.51
N GLY A 90 -2.68 11.69 12.31
CA GLY A 90 -2.68 10.32 11.81
C GLY A 90 -1.79 9.39 12.63
N LEU A 91 -0.58 9.82 13.01
CA LEU A 91 0.33 9.03 13.84
C LEU A 91 -0.27 8.76 15.23
N VAL A 92 -0.80 9.80 15.88
CA VAL A 92 -1.44 9.67 17.19
C VAL A 92 -2.66 8.77 17.11
N GLY A 93 -3.52 8.97 16.10
CA GLY A 93 -4.71 8.15 15.87
C GLY A 93 -4.38 6.68 15.58
N ALA A 94 -3.35 6.41 14.78
CA ALA A 94 -2.92 5.05 14.47
C ALA A 94 -2.36 4.34 15.70
N VAL A 95 -1.50 5.00 16.48
CA VAL A 95 -0.93 4.42 17.70
C VAL A 95 -2.03 4.12 18.72
N LEU A 96 -2.94 5.06 18.97
CA LEU A 96 -4.06 4.83 19.88
C LEU A 96 -4.99 3.73 19.37
N GLY A 97 -5.25 3.69 18.06
CA GLY A 97 -6.07 2.66 17.43
C GLY A 97 -5.54 1.25 17.69
N VAL A 98 -4.23 1.03 17.50
CA VAL A 98 -3.56 -0.26 17.76
C VAL A 98 -3.58 -0.67 19.23
N GLN A 99 -3.68 0.29 20.17
CA GLN A 99 -3.77 -0.03 21.60
C GLN A 99 -5.20 -0.36 22.05
N ILE A 100 -6.22 0.12 21.31
CA ILE A 100 -7.63 -0.02 21.68
C ILE A 100 -8.28 -1.23 20.98
N PHE A 101 -7.86 -1.56 19.76
CA PHE A 101 -8.38 -2.65 18.92
C PHE A 101 -7.35 -3.74 18.71
#